data_AF-A0A383VIM3-F1
#
_entry.id   AF-A0A383VIM3-F1
#
_cell.length_a   1.000
_cell.length_b   1.000
_cell.length_c   1.000
_cell.angle_alpha   90.00
_cell.angle_beta   90.00
_cell.angle_gamma   90.00
#
_symmetry.space_group_name_H-M   'P 1'
#
loop_
_entity.id
_entity.type
_entity.pdbx_description
1 polymer ?
#
loop_
_entity_poly.entity_id
_entity_poly.type
_entity_poly.pdbx_seq_one_letter_code
_entity_poly.pdbx_strand_id
1 'polypeptide(L)'
;MLQDQGTCSSCVGFAVTAAAEAAVNVFKQQNWNRLSLSEQALSFCTLRPRISCVSGASYDAVVQFLDEGRVAQWPTRNCFPYLGAASSSEACLQLNSGLWSSQLPEVPWQQWRG
;
A
#
# COMPACT_ATOMS: atom_id res chain seq x y z
N MET A 1 12.13 -6.82 3.51
CA MET A 1 11.41 -7.61 4.53
C MET A 1 10.76 -8.79 3.83
N LEU A 2 10.74 -9.98 4.44
CA LEU A 2 9.97 -11.11 3.94
C LEU A 2 8.58 -11.02 4.56
N GLN A 3 7.54 -10.96 3.74
CA GLN A 3 6.14 -10.87 4.17
C GLN A 3 5.34 -12.01 3.54
N ASP A 4 4.24 -12.38 4.18
CA ASP A 4 3.39 -13.50 3.76
C ASP A 4 1.97 -13.02 3.41
N GLN A 5 1.58 -13.23 2.15
CA GLN A 5 0.24 -12.93 1.64
C GLN A 5 -0.79 -14.03 1.99
N GLY A 6 -0.35 -15.14 2.57
CA GLY A 6 -1.16 -16.31 2.83
C GLY A 6 -1.79 -16.87 1.55
N THR A 7 -3.06 -17.29 1.64
CA THR A 7 -3.80 -17.88 0.51
C THR A 7 -4.48 -16.84 -0.39
N CYS A 8 -4.39 -15.55 -0.06
CA CYS A 8 -5.01 -14.50 -0.85
C CYS A 8 -4.13 -14.17 -2.07
N SER A 9 -4.74 -14.02 -3.24
CA SER A 9 -4.06 -13.65 -4.50
C SER A 9 -3.62 -12.17 -4.55
N SER A 10 -3.05 -11.64 -3.46
CA SER A 10 -2.65 -10.24 -3.33
C SER A 10 -1.15 -9.97 -3.53
N CYS A 11 -0.43 -10.87 -4.21
CA CYS A 11 1.01 -10.76 -4.45
C CYS A 11 1.43 -9.39 -5.00
N VAL A 12 0.65 -8.85 -5.95
CA VAL A 12 0.88 -7.53 -6.54
C VAL A 12 0.83 -6.43 -5.48
N GLY A 13 -0.09 -6.51 -4.52
CA GLY A 13 -0.18 -5.58 -3.40
C GLY A 13 1.10 -5.59 -2.55
N PHE A 14 1.62 -6.78 -2.21
CA PHE A 14 2.88 -6.91 -1.47
C PHE A 14 4.08 -6.41 -2.26
N ALA A 15 4.21 -6.80 -3.54
CA ALA A 15 5.32 -6.39 -4.38
C ALA A 15 5.39 -4.86 -4.54
N VAL A 16 4.24 -4.23 -4.78
CA VAL A 16 4.13 -2.77 -4.91
C VAL A 16 4.40 -2.07 -3.58
N THR A 17 3.91 -2.62 -2.46
CA THR A 17 4.19 -2.08 -1.13
C THR A 17 5.68 -2.11 -0.81
N ALA A 18 6.36 -3.24 -1.07
CA ALA A 18 7.79 -3.38 -0.84
C ALA A 18 8.62 -2.45 -1.74
N ALA A 19 8.22 -2.31 -3.01
CA ALA A 19 8.85 -1.36 -3.94
C ALA A 19 8.68 0.09 -3.44
N ALA A 20 7.48 0.45 -2.99
CA ALA A 20 7.21 1.76 -2.41
C ALA A 20 8.04 2.00 -1.15
N GLU A 21 8.14 1.01 -0.25
CA GLU A 21 8.97 1.12 0.96
C GLU A 21 10.45 1.37 0.61
N ALA A 22 10.98 0.64 -0.36
CA ALA A 22 12.36 0.80 -0.84
C ALA A 22 12.60 2.21 -1.38
N ALA A 23 11.73 2.65 -2.27
CA ALA A 23 11.79 3.94 -2.95
C ALA A 23 11.73 5.11 -1.93
N VAL A 24 10.80 5.06 -0.99
CA VAL A 24 10.69 6.06 0.09
C VAL A 24 11.90 6.04 1.01
N ASN A 25 12.44 4.87 1.37
CA ASN A 25 13.62 4.79 2.24
C ASN A 25 14.86 5.39 1.59
N VAL A 26 15.06 5.15 0.28
CA VAL A 26 16.13 5.78 -0.50
C VAL A 26 15.93 7.30 -0.56
N PHE A 27 14.72 7.74 -0.91
CA PHE A 27 14.40 9.17 -1.02
C PHE A 27 14.61 9.92 0.32
N LYS A 28 14.15 9.34 1.43
CA LYS A 28 14.30 9.92 2.77
C LYS A 28 15.69 9.70 3.38
N GLN A 29 16.59 8.98 2.71
CA GLN A 29 17.90 8.57 3.22
C GLN A 29 17.83 7.93 4.61
N GLN A 30 16.84 7.07 4.83
CA GLN A 30 16.55 6.47 6.12
C GLN A 30 16.74 4.95 6.12
N ASN A 31 16.91 4.39 7.32
CA ASN A 31 17.03 2.95 7.50
C ASN A 31 15.71 2.24 7.18
N TRP A 32 15.81 1.01 6.66
CA TRP A 32 14.70 0.15 6.27
C TRP A 32 13.68 -0.14 7.39
N ASN A 33 14.08 -0.04 8.66
CA ASN A 33 13.23 -0.26 9.82
C ASN A 33 12.35 0.94 10.20
N ARG A 34 12.46 2.08 9.50
CA ARG A 34 11.70 3.30 9.79
C ARG A 34 10.35 3.36 9.09
N LEU A 35 10.11 2.48 8.13
CA LEU A 35 8.93 2.47 7.27
C LEU A 35 8.29 1.09 7.28
N SER A 36 6.96 1.05 7.38
CA SER A 36 6.22 -0.22 7.43
C SER A 36 4.83 0.00 6.84
N LEU A 37 4.74 0.10 5.52
CA LEU A 37 3.52 0.44 4.79
C LEU A 37 2.53 -0.74 4.78
N SER A 38 1.24 -0.46 4.93
CA SER A 38 0.19 -1.50 4.96
C SER A 38 -0.20 -1.98 3.56
N GLU A 39 0.08 -3.23 3.26
CA GLU A 39 -0.38 -3.93 2.05
C GLU A 39 -1.90 -4.04 2.02
N GLN A 40 -2.52 -4.23 3.18
CA GLN A 40 -3.97 -4.36 3.32
C GLN A 40 -4.68 -3.06 2.96
N ALA A 41 -4.17 -1.92 3.44
CA ALA A 41 -4.74 -0.61 3.14
C ALA A 41 -4.65 -0.31 1.64
N LEU A 42 -3.47 -0.53 1.04
CA LEU A 42 -3.29 -0.38 -0.40
C LEU A 42 -4.28 -1.27 -1.16
N SER A 43 -4.21 -2.58 -0.91
CA SER A 43 -4.87 -3.62 -1.72
C SER A 43 -6.39 -3.53 -1.67
N PHE A 44 -6.96 -3.29 -0.49
CA PHE A 44 -8.39 -3.45 -0.25
C PHE A 44 -9.13 -2.15 0.05
N CYS A 45 -8.43 -1.04 0.28
CA CYS A 45 -9.06 0.24 0.57
C CYS A 45 -8.71 1.34 -0.44
N THR A 46 -7.44 1.43 -0.85
CA THR A 46 -6.95 2.50 -1.71
C THR A 46 -7.13 2.21 -3.20
N LEU A 47 -6.69 1.03 -3.67
CA LEU A 47 -6.74 0.68 -5.09
C LEU A 47 -8.18 0.63 -5.63
N ARG A 48 -8.36 1.08 -6.87
CA ARG A 48 -9.60 0.94 -7.64
C ARG A 48 -9.29 0.43 -9.05
N PRO A 49 -9.74 -0.78 -9.43
CA PRO A 49 -10.45 -1.75 -8.60
C PRO A 49 -9.59 -2.29 -7.45
N ARG A 50 -10.23 -2.76 -6.38
CA ARG A 50 -9.55 -3.41 -5.25
C ARG A 50 -8.98 -4.76 -5.69
N ILE A 51 -7.90 -5.20 -5.07
CA ILE A 51 -7.35 -6.53 -5.31
C ILE A 51 -8.35 -7.59 -4.86
N SER A 52 -8.56 -8.60 -5.70
CA SER A 52 -9.36 -9.77 -5.38
C SER A 52 -8.49 -10.87 -4.78
N CYS A 53 -8.90 -11.47 -3.66
CA CYS A 53 -8.17 -12.63 -3.13
C CYS A 53 -8.31 -13.88 -4.00
N VAL A 54 -9.29 -13.93 -4.91
CA VAL A 54 -9.53 -15.07 -5.80
C VAL A 54 -8.82 -14.90 -7.14
N SER A 55 -8.94 -13.71 -7.75
CA SER A 55 -8.44 -13.45 -9.11
C SER A 55 -7.22 -12.54 -9.16
N GLY A 56 -6.81 -11.99 -8.02
CA GLY A 56 -5.73 -11.02 -7.93
C GLY A 56 -6.04 -9.68 -8.59
N ALA A 57 -5.00 -9.03 -9.08
CA ALA A 57 -5.06 -7.79 -9.84
C ALA A 57 -3.94 -7.75 -10.89
N SER A 58 -4.16 -7.01 -11.98
CA SER A 58 -3.13 -6.75 -12.98
C SER A 58 -2.06 -5.81 -12.39
N TYR A 59 -0.79 -6.18 -12.56
CA TYR A 59 0.34 -5.34 -12.14
C TYR A 59 0.29 -3.96 -12.82
N ASP A 60 0.08 -3.93 -14.15
CA ASP A 60 0.08 -2.68 -14.92
C ASP A 60 -1.03 -1.74 -14.47
N ALA A 61 -2.22 -2.28 -14.15
CA ALA A 61 -3.33 -1.48 -13.65
C ALA A 61 -3.02 -0.86 -12.27
N VAL A 62 -2.33 -1.59 -11.40
CA VAL A 62 -1.92 -1.09 -10.08
C VAL A 62 -0.85 -0.01 -10.20
N VAL A 63 0.16 -0.22 -11.04
CA VAL A 63 1.21 0.78 -11.28
C VAL A 63 0.64 2.04 -11.94
N GLN A 64 -0.24 1.89 -12.93
CA GLN A 64 -0.92 3.02 -13.55
C GLN A 64 -1.73 3.82 -12.51
N PHE A 65 -2.44 3.14 -11.61
CA PHE A 65 -3.19 3.81 -10.54
C PHE A 65 -2.28 4.65 -9.61
N LEU A 66 -1.08 4.15 -9.30
CA LEU A 66 -0.07 4.89 -8.53
C LEU A 66 0.48 6.09 -9.32
N ASP A 67 0.75 5.90 -10.61
CA ASP A 67 1.29 6.94 -11.49
C ASP A 67 0.30 8.08 -11.72
N GLU A 68 -0.99 7.81 -11.63
CA GLU A 68 -2.04 8.84 -11.62
C GLU A 68 -2.11 9.62 -10.30
N GLY A 69 -1.25 9.31 -9.32
CA GLY A 69 -1.17 10.03 -8.04
C GLY A 69 -2.37 9.81 -7.12
N ARG A 70 -3.14 8.73 -7.34
CA ARG A 70 -4.39 8.47 -6.60
C ARG A 70 -4.18 7.94 -5.18
N VAL A 71 -2.94 7.75 -4.76
CA VAL A 71 -2.57 7.32 -3.41
C VAL A 71 -2.04 8.51 -2.61
N ALA A 72 -2.96 9.23 -1.97
CA ALA A 72 -2.61 10.38 -1.12
C ALA A 72 -2.13 9.95 0.27
N GLN A 73 -2.61 8.80 0.76
CA GLN A 73 -2.30 8.32 2.11
C GLN A 73 -1.99 6.83 2.09
N TRP A 74 -0.95 6.46 2.82
CA TRP A 74 -0.57 5.08 3.03
C TRP A 74 -0.19 4.85 4.50
N PRO A 75 -1.09 4.22 5.28
CA PRO A 75 -0.89 4.02 6.71
C PRO A 75 0.13 2.93 6.98
N THR A 76 0.56 2.84 8.23
CA THR A 76 1.46 1.77 8.68
C THR A 76 0.73 0.43 8.81
N ARG A 77 1.46 -0.69 8.74
CA ARG A 77 0.95 -2.03 9.09
C ARG A 77 0.39 -2.09 10.51
N ASN A 78 0.97 -1.36 11.47
CA ASN A 78 0.45 -1.34 12.85
C ASN A 78 -0.93 -0.68 12.94
N CYS A 79 -1.20 0.28 12.05
CA CYS A 79 -2.51 0.94 11.95
C CYS A 79 -3.53 0.08 11.22
N PHE A 80 -3.09 -0.64 10.19
CA PHE A 80 -3.94 -1.46 9.35
C PHE A 80 -3.26 -2.79 9.01
N PRO A 81 -3.33 -3.79 9.91
CA PRO A 81 -2.63 -5.05 9.75
C PRO A 81 -3.21 -5.87 8.60
N TYR A 82 -2.39 -6.76 8.04
CA TYR A 82 -2.81 -7.64 6.96
C TYR A 82 -3.71 -8.76 7.46
N LEU A 83 -4.86 -8.94 6.81
CA LEU A 83 -5.88 -9.94 7.17
C LEU A 83 -6.12 -10.96 6.05
N GLY A 84 -5.63 -10.71 4.83
CA GLY A 84 -5.82 -11.64 3.71
C GLY A 84 -7.27 -11.78 3.24
N ALA A 85 -8.11 -10.77 3.53
CA ALA A 85 -9.50 -10.72 3.10
C ALA A 85 -9.87 -9.30 2.67
N ALA A 86 -10.93 -9.16 1.87
CA ALA A 86 -11.47 -7.85 1.53
C ALA A 86 -11.84 -7.10 2.81
N SER A 87 -11.20 -5.95 3.04
CA SER A 87 -11.57 -5.05 4.13
C SER A 87 -13.01 -4.57 3.95
N SER A 88 -13.78 -4.55 5.03
CA SER A 88 -15.11 -3.97 5.03
C SER A 88 -15.04 -2.47 4.69
N SER A 89 -16.13 -1.92 4.15
CA SER A 89 -16.25 -0.49 3.87
C SER A 89 -15.91 0.37 5.08
N GLU A 90 -16.34 -0.04 6.27
CA GLU A 90 -16.15 0.65 7.54
C GLU A 90 -14.67 0.69 7.95
N ALA A 91 -13.94 -0.42 7.78
CA ALA A 91 -12.50 -0.47 8.01
C ALA A 91 -11.75 0.49 7.08
N CYS A 92 -12.16 0.57 5.81
CA CYS A 92 -11.57 1.53 4.87
C CYS A 92 -11.97 2.99 5.15
N LEU A 93 -13.16 3.23 5.72
CA LEU A 93 -13.59 4.57 6.12
C LEU A 93 -12.74 5.12 7.28
N GLN A 94 -12.27 4.25 8.19
CA GLN A 94 -11.33 4.63 9.25
C GLN A 94 -9.95 5.07 8.74
N LEU A 95 -9.56 4.66 7.53
CA LEU A 95 -8.35 5.20 6.88
C LEU A 95 -8.56 6.65 6.46
N ASN A 96 -9.74 6.96 5.92
CA ASN A 96 -10.07 8.30 5.42
C ASN A 96 -10.42 9.31 6.52
N SER A 97 -10.67 8.85 7.75
CA SER A 97 -10.97 9.74 8.88
C SER A 97 -9.75 10.46 9.46
N GLY A 98 -8.55 10.21 8.91
CA GLY A 98 -7.31 10.87 9.34
C GLY A 98 -6.79 10.40 10.71
N LEU A 99 -7.35 9.31 11.25
CA LEU A 99 -6.88 8.68 12.49
C LEU A 99 -5.42 8.21 12.41
N TRP A 100 -4.94 7.90 11.19
CA TRP A 100 -3.61 7.34 10.97
C TRP A 100 -2.82 8.20 9.99
N SER A 101 -1.64 8.64 10.39
CA SER A 101 -0.76 9.44 9.55
C SER A 101 -0.18 8.61 8.41
N SER A 102 -0.11 9.20 7.21
CA SER A 102 0.60 8.62 6.08
C SER A 102 2.11 8.60 6.36
N GLN A 103 2.81 7.55 5.92
CA GLN A 103 4.28 7.52 5.96
C GLN A 103 4.95 7.95 4.66
N LEU A 104 4.15 8.28 3.64
CA LEU A 104 4.66 8.76 2.36
C LEU A 104 5.36 10.12 2.51
N PRO A 105 6.32 10.45 1.65
CA PRO A 105 6.78 11.83 1.48
C PRO A 105 5.63 12.76 1.09
N GLU A 106 5.70 14.03 1.47
CA GLU A 106 4.77 15.09 1.01
C GLU A 106 5.12 15.57 -0.41
N VAL A 107 5.48 14.64 -1.29
CA VAL A 107 5.78 14.88 -2.71
C VAL A 107 5.16 13.78 -3.57
N PRO A 108 4.84 14.06 -4.85
CA PRO A 108 4.23 13.09 -5.74
C PRO A 108 5.07 11.81 -5.90
N TRP A 109 4.38 10.67 -6.09
CA TRP A 109 4.97 9.34 -6.31
C TRP A 109 6.12 9.33 -7.32
N GLN A 110 5.96 10.08 -8.40
CA GLN A 110 6.91 10.16 -9.51
C GLN A 110 8.29 10.67 -9.08
N GLN A 111 8.39 11.43 -7.98
CA GLN A 111 9.64 12.04 -7.55
C GLN A 111 10.55 11.08 -6.77
N TRP A 112 10.01 9.99 -6.25
CA TRP A 112 10.77 9.03 -5.43
C TRP A 112 10.76 7.61 -5.99
N ARG A 113 10.02 7.36 -7.08
CA ARG A 113 9.93 6.06 -7.78
C ARG A 113 11.27 5.50 -8.28
N GLY A 114 12.22 6.37 -8.65
CA GLY A 114 13.47 5.96 -9.32
C GLY A 114 13.28 5.74 -10.82
#